data_AF-A0A1A8WJB9-F1
#
_entry.id   AF-A0A1A8WJB9-F1
#
_cell.length_a   1.000
_cell.length_b   1.000
_cell.length_c   1.000
_cell.angle_alpha   90.00
_cell.angle_beta   90.00
_cell.angle_gamma   90.00
#
_symmetry.space_group_name_H-M   'P 1'
#
loop_
_entity.id
_entity.type
_entity.pdbx_description
1 polymer ?
#
loop_
_entity_poly.entity_id
_entity_poly.type
_entity_poly.pdbx_seq_one_letter_code
_entity_poly.pdbx_strand_id
1 'polypeptide(L)'
;MSSKVPDIYSFFYDYITYKKYEVYIEKHSGTGIHNNTCNVFNPDVPISSTESANKICGKFLDFYKFLILTKSQSTDKTLNNNDFAYLNYWLNSKLKNNTLRHSITVNEFHEKMSIHEWDFVSGIFDGILYDLGEDDFTNMNLLNNLEINYIEIYENVISRKEKQGKISCLGYYEKYFNIYKEGIKRCPNNTNFCNVLNIYKKKYESFSDPKTISEKCIDEMIPKLPTYNHISLGDQKFTVIGTILGPSFGMFFTLVFLYKFTPFGQWILSKIGKNNITHSNLYEKNNQLLLDTSDNVHINSDHNSYSISYDSAVNS
;
A
#
# COMPACT_ATOMS: atom_id res chain seq x y z
N MET A 1 -8.22 20.65 25.33
CA MET A 1 -7.21 20.36 24.28
C MET A 1 -7.95 19.90 23.05
N SER A 2 -7.90 20.67 21.96
CA SER A 2 -8.51 20.28 20.68
C SER A 2 -7.68 19.12 20.11
N SER A 3 -8.12 17.88 20.33
CA SER A 3 -7.56 16.72 19.64
C SER A 3 -7.85 16.92 18.14
N LYS A 4 -6.89 17.48 17.39
CA LYS A 4 -6.94 17.40 15.93
C LYS A 4 -7.02 15.91 15.62
N VAL A 5 -8.15 15.48 15.06
CA VAL A 5 -8.26 14.17 14.41
C VAL A 5 -7.02 14.05 13.52
N PRO A 6 -6.17 13.02 13.70
CA PRO A 6 -4.98 12.85 12.88
C PRO A 6 -5.38 12.92 11.41
N ASP A 7 -4.59 13.60 10.58
CA ASP A 7 -4.87 13.65 9.15
C ASP A 7 -4.79 12.22 8.59
N ILE A 8 -5.95 11.64 8.29
CA ILE A 8 -6.06 10.26 7.83
C ILE A 8 -5.56 10.09 6.39
N TYR A 9 -5.27 11.18 5.67
CA TYR A 9 -4.79 11.17 4.29
C TYR A 9 -3.28 11.39 4.17
N SER A 10 -2.59 11.83 5.22
CA SER A 10 -1.18 12.23 5.12
C SER A 10 -0.22 11.08 4.85
N PHE A 11 -0.63 9.81 5.02
CA PHE A 11 0.21 8.70 4.57
C PHE A 11 0.37 8.67 3.04
N PHE A 12 -0.50 9.33 2.27
CA PHE A 12 -0.40 9.35 0.81
C PHE A 12 0.85 10.08 0.29
N TYR A 13 1.48 10.94 1.10
CA TYR A 13 2.78 11.53 0.77
C TYR A 13 3.86 10.46 0.60
N ASP A 14 3.78 9.35 1.36
CA ASP A 14 4.71 8.21 1.34
C ASP A 14 4.04 6.92 0.82
N TYR A 15 2.97 7.04 0.04
CA TYR A 15 2.09 5.92 -0.34
C TYR A 15 2.84 4.75 -0.98
N ILE A 16 3.78 5.05 -1.88
CA ILE A 16 4.58 4.05 -2.59
C ILE A 16 5.42 3.23 -1.61
N THR A 17 5.95 3.85 -0.56
CA THR A 17 6.75 3.18 0.47
C THR A 17 5.89 2.17 1.22
N TYR A 18 4.71 2.58 1.71
CA TYR A 18 3.80 1.65 2.37
C TYR A 18 3.31 0.52 1.45
N LYS A 19 3.08 0.83 0.17
CA LYS A 19 2.73 -0.21 -0.81
C LYS A 19 3.85 -1.24 -1.03
N LYS A 20 5.12 -0.83 -1.01
CA LYS A 20 6.26 -1.75 -1.03
C LYS A 20 6.25 -2.69 0.18
N TYR A 21 5.95 -2.15 1.36
CA TYR A 21 5.85 -2.95 2.58
C TYR A 21 4.69 -3.94 2.53
N GLU A 22 3.53 -3.50 2.03
CA GLU A 22 2.39 -4.39 1.82
C GLU A 22 2.77 -5.58 0.92
N VAL A 23 3.52 -5.38 -0.17
CA VAL A 23 4.02 -6.49 -1.02
C VAL A 23 4.83 -7.49 -0.23
N TYR A 24 5.74 -6.96 0.58
CA TYR A 24 6.64 -7.78 1.36
C TYR A 24 5.83 -8.66 2.32
N ILE A 25 4.84 -8.09 2.99
CA ILE A 25 3.94 -8.82 3.88
C ILE A 25 3.12 -9.86 3.11
N GLU A 26 2.49 -9.51 1.98
CA GLU A 26 1.71 -10.46 1.20
C GLU A 26 2.52 -11.69 0.72
N LYS A 27 3.84 -11.52 0.52
CA LYS A 27 4.72 -12.60 0.08
C LYS A 27 5.30 -13.45 1.23
N HIS A 28 5.55 -12.85 2.39
CA HIS A 28 6.29 -13.50 3.48
C HIS A 28 5.46 -13.77 4.74
N SER A 29 4.25 -13.24 4.84
CA SER A 29 3.34 -13.51 5.97
C SER A 29 2.97 -14.99 6.06
N GLY A 30 2.82 -15.52 7.27
CA GLY A 30 2.42 -16.91 7.50
C GLY A 30 3.55 -17.95 7.36
N THR A 31 4.80 -17.50 7.25
CA THR A 31 6.00 -18.36 7.26
C THR A 31 6.50 -18.71 8.68
N GLY A 32 5.78 -18.29 9.73
CA GLY A 32 6.11 -18.57 11.12
C GLY A 32 7.19 -17.66 11.72
N ILE A 33 7.57 -16.56 11.05
CA ILE A 33 8.57 -15.60 11.53
C ILE A 33 8.13 -14.90 12.83
N HIS A 34 6.82 -14.74 13.03
CA HIS A 34 6.24 -14.16 14.25
C HIS A 34 5.19 -15.12 14.82
N ASN A 35 5.32 -15.48 16.09
CA ASN A 35 4.41 -16.37 16.82
C ASN A 35 3.08 -15.65 17.11
N ASN A 36 2.28 -15.41 16.08
CA ASN A 36 0.99 -14.71 16.16
C ASN A 36 -0.13 -15.73 16.44
N THR A 37 -0.96 -15.51 17.46
CA THR A 37 -2.06 -16.40 17.88
C THR A 37 -3.39 -15.97 17.26
N CYS A 38 -3.42 -15.82 15.93
CA CYS A 38 -4.59 -15.35 15.19
C CYS A 38 -5.68 -16.41 14.99
N ASN A 39 -6.13 -17.07 16.07
CA ASN A 39 -7.18 -18.11 16.04
C ASN A 39 -8.50 -17.63 16.68
N VAL A 40 -8.73 -16.31 16.65
CA VAL A 40 -9.80 -15.63 17.39
C VAL A 40 -11.18 -15.83 16.76
N PHE A 41 -11.25 -15.95 15.43
CA PHE A 41 -12.50 -16.26 14.75
C PHE A 41 -12.68 -17.78 14.69
N ASN A 42 -13.61 -18.30 15.50
CA ASN A 42 -13.96 -19.72 15.51
C ASN A 42 -15.50 -19.91 15.46
N PRO A 43 -16.07 -20.45 14.36
CA PRO A 43 -15.37 -20.86 13.14
C PRO A 43 -14.73 -19.66 12.41
N ASP A 44 -13.64 -19.92 11.68
CA ASP A 44 -12.96 -18.88 10.91
C ASP A 44 -13.88 -18.33 9.83
N VAL A 45 -13.80 -17.02 9.59
CA VAL A 45 -14.71 -16.31 8.68
C VAL A 45 -14.02 -16.09 7.34
N PRO A 46 -14.53 -16.66 6.24
CA PRO A 46 -14.02 -16.38 4.90
C PRO A 46 -14.25 -14.91 4.54
N ILE A 47 -13.19 -14.23 4.12
CA ILE A 47 -13.24 -12.83 3.66
C ILE A 47 -13.21 -12.78 2.13
N SER A 48 -12.42 -13.67 1.52
CA SER A 48 -12.38 -13.87 0.07
C SER A 48 -12.19 -15.35 -0.27
N SER A 49 -12.00 -15.67 -1.55
CA SER A 49 -11.65 -17.04 -1.97
C SER A 49 -10.29 -17.52 -1.44
N THR A 50 -9.40 -16.61 -1.03
CA THR A 50 -8.04 -16.94 -0.57
C THR A 50 -7.76 -16.51 0.86
N GLU A 51 -8.52 -15.55 1.39
CA GLU A 51 -8.33 -14.93 2.70
C GLU A 51 -9.44 -15.29 3.69
N SER A 52 -9.07 -15.37 4.96
CA SER A 52 -9.97 -15.48 6.10
C SER A 52 -9.62 -14.44 7.16
N ALA A 53 -10.51 -14.22 8.12
CA ALA A 53 -10.31 -13.24 9.18
C ALA A 53 -9.04 -13.55 10.01
N ASN A 54 -8.82 -14.82 10.33
CA ASN A 54 -7.62 -15.28 11.03
C ASN A 54 -6.33 -15.08 10.19
N LYS A 55 -6.36 -15.30 8.87
CA LYS A 55 -5.22 -15.00 7.98
C LYS A 55 -4.91 -13.50 7.91
N ILE A 56 -5.95 -12.67 7.83
CA ILE A 56 -5.80 -11.20 7.83
C ILE A 56 -5.19 -10.71 9.14
N CYS A 57 -5.55 -11.32 10.27
CA CYS A 57 -4.87 -11.05 11.54
C CYS A 57 -3.38 -11.35 11.48
N GLY A 58 -2.99 -12.53 10.98
CA GLY A 58 -1.57 -12.87 10.89
C GLY A 58 -0.80 -11.85 10.08
N LYS A 59 -1.35 -11.45 8.93
CA LYS A 59 -0.80 -10.41 8.06
C LYS A 59 -0.75 -9.04 8.73
N PHE A 60 -1.80 -8.65 9.46
CA PHE A 60 -1.85 -7.36 10.14
C PHE A 60 -0.74 -7.23 11.18
N LEU A 61 -0.58 -8.26 12.03
CA LEU A 61 0.46 -8.29 13.06
C LEU A 61 1.86 -8.33 12.46
N ASP A 62 2.08 -9.13 11.41
CA ASP A 62 3.33 -9.14 10.66
C ASP A 62 3.65 -7.76 10.08
N PHE A 63 2.65 -7.06 9.53
CA PHE A 63 2.81 -5.72 8.98
C PHE A 63 3.17 -4.71 10.06
N TYR A 64 2.44 -4.71 11.17
CA TYR A 64 2.73 -3.84 12.31
C TYR A 64 4.16 -4.04 12.85
N LYS A 65 4.57 -5.30 13.08
CA LYS A 65 5.93 -5.64 13.54
C LYS A 65 6.99 -5.23 12.52
N PHE A 66 6.72 -5.45 11.23
CA PHE A 66 7.61 -5.01 10.16
C PHE A 66 7.81 -3.50 10.15
N LEU A 67 6.74 -2.71 10.34
CA LEU A 67 6.86 -1.25 10.43
C LEU A 67 7.75 -0.84 11.62
N ILE A 68 7.57 -1.46 12.80
CA ILE A 68 8.43 -1.19 13.96
C ILE A 68 9.90 -1.47 13.63
N LEU A 69 10.19 -2.62 13.01
CA LEU A 69 11.55 -3.00 12.64
C LEU A 69 12.17 -1.97 11.69
N THR A 70 11.43 -1.53 10.67
CA THR A 70 11.92 -0.51 9.73
C THR A 70 12.19 0.85 10.40
N LYS A 71 11.43 1.22 11.43
CA LYS A 71 11.59 2.49 12.15
C LYS A 71 12.66 2.44 13.24
N SER A 72 12.87 1.29 13.87
CA SER A 72 13.91 1.11 14.91
C SER A 72 15.34 1.34 14.40
N GLN A 73 15.53 1.29 13.07
CA GLN A 73 16.78 1.63 12.38
C GLN A 73 16.91 3.14 12.07
N SER A 74 15.90 3.94 12.41
CA SER A 74 15.86 5.40 12.25
C SER A 74 15.97 6.11 13.61
N THR A 75 16.12 7.43 13.60
CA THR A 75 16.15 8.24 14.84
C THR A 75 14.84 8.20 15.62
N ASP A 76 13.71 7.93 14.95
CA ASP A 76 12.39 7.77 15.55
C ASP A 76 12.09 6.29 15.76
N LYS A 77 12.18 5.84 17.02
CA LYS A 77 12.03 4.42 17.39
C LYS A 77 10.57 3.94 17.45
N THR A 78 9.61 4.79 17.14
CA THR A 78 8.16 4.51 17.29
C THR A 78 7.42 4.79 16.00
N LEU A 79 6.31 4.07 15.78
CA LEU A 79 5.40 4.36 14.68
C LEU A 79 4.78 5.75 14.83
N ASN A 80 4.61 6.43 13.71
CA ASN A 80 3.97 7.75 13.66
C ASN A 80 2.51 7.64 13.18
N ASN A 81 1.80 8.77 13.17
CA ASN A 81 0.39 8.81 12.76
C ASN A 81 0.14 8.32 11.33
N ASN A 82 1.09 8.51 10.40
CA ASN A 82 0.95 8.01 9.02
C ASN A 82 1.03 6.49 8.97
N ASP A 83 1.93 5.89 9.76
CA ASP A 83 2.09 4.44 9.84
C ASP A 83 0.78 3.80 10.34
N PHE A 84 0.20 4.36 11.39
CA PHE A 84 -1.08 3.91 11.95
C PHE A 84 -2.28 4.19 11.01
N ALA A 85 -2.34 5.36 10.38
CA ALA A 85 -3.38 5.67 9.41
C ALA A 85 -3.34 4.71 8.20
N TYR A 86 -2.14 4.34 7.74
CA TYR A 86 -2.00 3.35 6.69
C TYR A 86 -2.46 1.96 7.13
N LEU A 87 -2.08 1.51 8.34
CA LEU A 87 -2.55 0.23 8.88
C LEU A 87 -4.08 0.17 8.96
N ASN A 88 -4.73 1.25 9.41
CA ASN A 88 -6.18 1.33 9.45
C ASN A 88 -6.81 1.30 8.03
N TYR A 89 -6.25 2.06 7.09
CA TYR A 89 -6.69 2.02 5.68
C TYR A 89 -6.51 0.64 5.05
N TRP A 90 -5.38 -0.02 5.30
CA TRP A 90 -5.09 -1.37 4.80
C TRP A 90 -6.11 -2.38 5.32
N LEU A 91 -6.38 -2.38 6.63
CA LEU A 91 -7.33 -3.31 7.24
C LEU A 91 -8.76 -3.07 6.73
N ASN A 92 -9.20 -1.80 6.68
CA ASN A 92 -10.47 -1.44 6.05
C ASN A 92 -10.55 -1.93 4.60
N SER A 93 -9.47 -1.79 3.83
CA SER A 93 -9.43 -2.23 2.43
C SER A 93 -9.59 -3.75 2.29
N LYS A 94 -9.02 -4.52 3.22
CA LYS A 94 -9.14 -5.98 3.30
C LYS A 94 -10.55 -6.43 3.70
N LEU A 95 -11.11 -5.85 4.76
CA LEU A 95 -12.42 -6.24 5.28
C LEU A 95 -13.58 -5.70 4.43
N LYS A 96 -13.49 -4.50 3.86
CA LYS A 96 -14.52 -4.01 2.92
C LYS A 96 -14.43 -4.65 1.53
N ASN A 97 -13.62 -5.70 1.35
CA ASN A 97 -13.47 -6.40 0.08
C ASN A 97 -14.58 -7.44 -0.12
N ASN A 98 -15.73 -6.98 -0.61
CA ASN A 98 -16.96 -7.75 -0.71
C ASN A 98 -17.01 -8.79 -1.86
N THR A 99 -16.00 -9.65 -2.05
CA THR A 99 -16.19 -10.83 -2.91
C THR A 99 -17.16 -11.84 -2.29
N LEU A 100 -17.15 -11.92 -0.97
CA LEU A 100 -18.08 -12.71 -0.18
C LEU A 100 -18.82 -11.77 0.77
N ARG A 101 -20.12 -11.98 0.96
CA ARG A 101 -20.87 -11.25 1.99
C ARG A 101 -20.43 -11.77 3.35
N HIS A 102 -19.69 -10.96 4.10
CA HIS A 102 -19.41 -11.15 5.51
C HIS A 102 -19.74 -9.87 6.29
N SER A 103 -19.93 -9.97 7.60
CA SER A 103 -20.30 -8.82 8.45
C SER A 103 -19.13 -8.20 9.21
N ILE A 104 -17.93 -8.82 9.18
CA ILE A 104 -16.79 -8.37 9.99
C ILE A 104 -16.39 -6.95 9.63
N THR A 105 -16.52 -6.06 10.62
CA THR A 105 -16.05 -4.68 10.57
C THR A 105 -14.66 -4.56 11.18
N VAL A 106 -13.98 -3.42 11.00
CA VAL A 106 -12.69 -3.16 11.65
C VAL A 106 -12.86 -3.07 13.17
N ASN A 107 -13.97 -2.49 13.64
CA ASN A 107 -14.27 -2.43 15.07
C ASN A 107 -14.48 -3.83 15.66
N GLU A 108 -15.25 -4.71 15.00
CA GLU A 108 -15.44 -6.09 15.45
C GLU A 108 -14.11 -6.86 15.42
N PHE A 109 -13.31 -6.65 14.38
CA PHE A 109 -11.97 -7.23 14.28
C PHE A 109 -11.09 -6.79 15.45
N HIS A 110 -11.05 -5.50 15.76
CA HIS A 110 -10.28 -4.95 16.88
C HIS A 110 -10.74 -5.53 18.22
N GLU A 111 -12.05 -5.46 18.52
CA GLU A 111 -12.63 -5.95 19.78
C GLU A 111 -12.27 -7.42 20.04
N LYS A 112 -12.39 -8.26 19.02
CA LYS A 112 -12.04 -9.68 19.14
C LYS A 112 -10.56 -9.88 19.40
N MET A 113 -9.69 -9.13 18.72
CA MET A 113 -8.24 -9.27 18.89
C MET A 113 -7.75 -8.75 20.24
N SER A 114 -8.39 -7.72 20.82
CA SER A 114 -8.07 -7.15 22.13
C SER A 114 -8.22 -8.11 23.32
N ILE A 115 -8.72 -9.33 23.10
CA ILE A 115 -8.84 -10.37 24.13
C ILE A 115 -7.69 -11.39 24.04
N HIS A 116 -7.09 -11.56 22.85
CA HIS A 116 -6.26 -12.73 22.54
C HIS A 116 -4.84 -12.36 22.08
N GLU A 117 -4.64 -11.16 21.54
CA GLU A 117 -3.36 -10.72 20.99
C GLU A 117 -2.73 -9.66 21.88
N TRP A 118 -1.54 -9.91 22.42
CA TRP A 118 -0.87 -9.02 23.37
C TRP A 118 -0.72 -7.58 22.85
N ASP A 119 -0.37 -7.43 21.57
CA ASP A 119 -0.23 -6.12 20.94
C ASP A 119 -1.56 -5.33 20.99
N PHE A 120 -2.70 -6.00 20.79
CA PHE A 120 -4.03 -5.39 20.93
C PHE A 120 -4.44 -5.17 22.39
N VAL A 121 -4.15 -6.12 23.28
CA VAL A 121 -4.41 -6.03 24.73
C VAL A 121 -3.69 -4.83 25.35
N SER A 122 -2.52 -4.46 24.82
CA SER A 122 -1.75 -3.30 25.30
C SER A 122 -2.46 -1.95 25.07
N GLY A 123 -3.54 -1.93 24.26
CA GLY A 123 -4.30 -0.73 23.91
C GLY A 123 -3.63 0.12 22.83
N ILE A 124 -2.56 -0.36 22.20
CA ILE A 124 -1.83 0.43 21.19
C ILE A 124 -2.69 0.78 19.97
N PHE A 125 -3.73 0.00 19.69
CA PHE A 125 -4.63 0.20 18.56
C PHE A 125 -5.94 0.92 18.93
N ASP A 126 -6.12 1.28 20.21
CA ASP A 126 -7.33 1.94 20.69
C ASP A 126 -7.52 3.32 20.05
N GLY A 127 -8.65 3.51 19.38
CA GLY A 127 -8.95 4.73 18.61
C GLY A 127 -8.11 4.91 17.34
N ILE A 128 -7.23 3.96 17.03
CA ILE A 128 -6.43 3.92 15.79
C ILE A 128 -7.11 3.04 14.74
N LEU A 129 -7.56 1.85 15.14
CA LEU A 129 -8.30 0.96 14.27
C LEU A 129 -9.80 1.24 14.41
N TYR A 130 -10.42 1.62 13.30
CA TYR A 130 -11.84 1.97 13.26
C TYR A 130 -12.39 1.80 11.85
N ASP A 131 -13.71 1.66 11.77
CA ASP A 131 -14.41 1.64 10.49
C ASP A 131 -14.32 2.99 9.78
N LEU A 132 -13.62 3.04 8.65
CA LEU A 132 -13.58 4.24 7.82
C LEU A 132 -14.99 4.54 7.30
N GLY A 133 -15.41 5.81 7.41
CA GLY A 133 -16.63 6.26 6.78
C GLY A 133 -16.59 6.05 5.25
N GLU A 134 -17.75 5.83 4.63
CA GLU A 134 -17.84 5.56 3.19
C GLU A 134 -17.23 6.69 2.34
N ASP A 135 -17.41 7.94 2.76
CA ASP A 135 -16.85 9.08 2.04
C ASP A 135 -15.33 9.12 2.09
N ASP A 136 -14.73 8.92 3.27
CA ASP A 136 -13.28 8.91 3.42
C ASP A 136 -12.66 7.70 2.71
N PHE A 137 -13.28 6.52 2.85
CA PHE A 137 -12.83 5.32 2.15
C PHE A 137 -12.88 5.50 0.62
N THR A 138 -13.96 6.12 0.10
CA THR A 138 -14.07 6.47 -1.32
C THR A 138 -12.98 7.46 -1.75
N ASN A 139 -12.72 8.48 -0.95
CA ASN A 139 -11.68 9.47 -1.21
C ASN A 139 -10.28 8.82 -1.29
N MET A 140 -9.95 7.95 -0.33
CA MET A 140 -8.67 7.21 -0.33
C MET A 140 -8.54 6.29 -1.56
N ASN A 141 -9.63 5.63 -1.97
CA ASN A 141 -9.64 4.81 -3.18
C ASN A 141 -9.40 5.65 -4.45
N LEU A 142 -9.93 6.88 -4.52
CA LEU A 142 -9.65 7.80 -5.63
C LEU A 142 -8.16 8.18 -5.68
N LEU A 143 -7.53 8.50 -4.54
CA LEU A 143 -6.10 8.81 -4.48
C LEU A 143 -5.23 7.61 -4.89
N ASN A 144 -5.56 6.42 -4.39
CA ASN A 144 -4.91 5.18 -4.80
C ASN A 144 -5.01 4.99 -6.32
N ASN A 145 -6.19 5.16 -6.90
CA ASN A 145 -6.39 5.05 -8.34
C ASN A 145 -5.57 6.07 -9.14
N LEU A 146 -5.44 7.30 -8.65
CA LEU A 146 -4.57 8.30 -9.28
C LEU A 146 -3.09 7.88 -9.25
N GLU A 147 -2.62 7.26 -8.17
CA GLU A 147 -1.25 6.74 -8.11
C GLU A 147 -1.04 5.60 -9.12
N ILE A 148 -2.02 4.71 -9.25
CA ILE A 148 -1.95 3.59 -10.20
C ILE A 148 -1.86 4.10 -11.63
N ASN A 149 -2.72 5.06 -11.98
CA ASN A 149 -2.71 5.66 -13.31
C ASN A 149 -1.44 6.47 -13.57
N TYR A 150 -0.90 7.11 -12.52
CA TYR A 150 0.42 7.74 -12.60
C TYR A 150 1.51 6.74 -12.97
N ILE A 151 1.57 5.59 -12.28
CA ILE A 151 2.54 4.53 -12.57
C ILE A 151 2.35 4.00 -14.00
N GLU A 152 1.10 3.75 -14.41
CA GLU A 152 0.78 3.33 -15.79
C GLU A 152 1.31 4.31 -16.84
N ILE A 153 1.08 5.61 -16.67
CA ILE A 153 1.59 6.65 -17.57
C ILE A 153 3.12 6.67 -17.54
N TYR A 154 3.71 6.65 -16.36
CA TYR A 154 5.16 6.70 -16.22
C TYR A 154 5.83 5.55 -16.98
N GLU A 155 5.33 4.34 -16.82
CA GLU A 155 5.92 3.18 -17.48
C GLU A 155 5.72 3.18 -19.00
N ASN A 156 4.49 3.40 -19.45
CA ASN A 156 4.16 3.20 -20.86
C ASN A 156 4.52 4.40 -21.73
N VAL A 157 4.50 5.61 -21.15
CA VAL A 157 4.72 6.88 -21.85
C VAL A 157 6.08 7.47 -21.49
N ILE A 158 6.32 7.74 -20.20
CA ILE A 158 7.45 8.58 -19.77
C ILE A 158 8.79 7.85 -19.87
N SER A 159 8.83 6.60 -19.40
CA SER A 159 10.04 5.75 -19.40
C SER A 159 10.41 5.24 -20.80
N ARG A 160 9.55 5.49 -21.79
CA ARG A 160 9.75 5.06 -23.17
C ARG A 160 10.98 5.76 -23.78
N LYS A 161 11.90 4.97 -24.31
CA LYS A 161 13.13 5.45 -24.97
C LYS A 161 12.81 5.97 -26.37
N GLU A 162 13.56 6.95 -26.85
CA GLU A 162 13.37 7.55 -28.19
C GLU A 162 13.33 6.51 -29.31
N LYS A 163 14.20 5.50 -29.24
CA LYS A 163 14.27 4.39 -30.22
C LYS A 163 12.99 3.56 -30.31
N GLN A 164 12.12 3.61 -29.31
CA GLN A 164 10.84 2.89 -29.31
C GLN A 164 9.73 3.67 -30.04
N GLY A 165 9.99 4.90 -30.48
CA GLY A 165 9.02 5.75 -31.17
C GLY A 165 7.90 6.26 -30.26
N LYS A 166 7.05 7.12 -30.82
CA LYS A 166 5.88 7.70 -30.15
C LYS A 166 4.73 6.71 -30.05
N ILE A 167 3.81 6.90 -29.10
CA ILE A 167 2.57 6.11 -28.97
C ILE A 167 1.34 7.00 -28.85
N SER A 168 0.14 6.41 -28.99
CA SER A 168 -1.06 7.08 -28.48
C SER A 168 -1.06 7.05 -26.96
N CYS A 169 -1.17 8.23 -26.38
CA CYS A 169 -1.21 8.57 -24.98
C CYS A 169 -2.62 8.91 -24.50
N LEU A 170 -3.50 9.39 -25.40
CA LEU A 170 -4.81 9.96 -25.04
C LEU A 170 -5.59 9.14 -24.01
N GLY A 171 -5.72 7.82 -24.23
CA GLY A 171 -6.45 6.94 -23.31
C GLY A 171 -5.91 6.90 -21.88
N TYR A 172 -4.58 6.96 -21.69
CA TYR A 172 -3.99 7.00 -20.36
C TYR A 172 -4.32 8.31 -19.62
N TYR A 173 -4.22 9.44 -20.33
CA TYR A 173 -4.45 10.75 -19.74
C TYR A 173 -5.94 11.04 -19.53
N GLU A 174 -6.82 10.53 -20.39
CA GLU A 174 -8.28 10.58 -20.17
C GLU A 174 -8.70 9.78 -18.95
N LYS A 175 -8.14 8.58 -18.75
CA LYS A 175 -8.39 7.76 -17.56
C LYS A 175 -7.99 8.51 -16.29
N TYR A 176 -6.79 9.11 -16.25
CA TYR A 176 -6.33 9.94 -15.14
C TYR A 176 -7.26 11.14 -14.91
N PHE A 177 -7.59 11.87 -15.99
CA PHE A 177 -8.45 13.05 -15.95
C PHE A 177 -9.81 12.73 -15.33
N ASN A 178 -10.44 11.62 -15.71
CA ASN A 178 -11.76 11.24 -15.22
C ASN A 178 -11.74 10.92 -13.72
N ILE A 179 -10.71 10.23 -13.23
CA ILE A 179 -10.56 9.96 -11.79
C ILE A 179 -10.34 11.27 -11.02
N TYR A 180 -9.46 12.14 -11.53
CA TYR A 180 -9.19 13.42 -10.90
C TYR A 180 -10.43 14.32 -10.85
N LYS A 181 -11.23 14.31 -11.92
CA LYS A 181 -12.50 15.03 -12.03
C LYS A 181 -13.50 14.59 -10.95
N GLU A 182 -13.57 13.31 -10.62
CA GLU A 182 -14.40 12.83 -9.51
C GLU A 182 -13.83 13.24 -8.16
N GLY A 183 -12.50 13.21 -7.99
CA GLY A 183 -11.84 13.69 -6.77
C GLY A 183 -12.12 15.17 -6.50
N ILE A 184 -11.90 16.06 -7.47
CA ILE A 184 -12.01 17.51 -7.27
C ILE A 184 -13.45 17.94 -6.94
N LYS A 185 -14.48 17.19 -7.38
CA LYS A 185 -15.88 17.43 -6.98
C LYS A 185 -16.10 17.24 -5.47
N ARG A 186 -15.30 16.38 -4.83
CA ARG A 186 -15.41 16.03 -3.41
C ARG A 186 -14.58 16.94 -2.50
N CYS A 187 -13.70 17.79 -3.06
CA CYS A 187 -12.86 18.73 -2.31
C CYS A 187 -13.61 19.68 -1.35
N PRO A 188 -14.77 20.28 -1.70
CA PRO A 188 -15.46 21.20 -0.78
C PRO A 188 -15.81 20.58 0.56
N ASN A 189 -15.99 19.26 0.58
CA ASN A 189 -16.43 18.51 1.76
C ASN A 189 -15.23 18.03 2.60
N ASN A 190 -14.00 18.10 2.10
CA ASN A 190 -12.83 17.56 2.80
C ASN A 190 -11.52 18.25 2.40
N THR A 191 -11.02 19.16 3.24
CA THR A 191 -9.80 19.93 2.99
C THR A 191 -8.54 19.07 2.97
N ASN A 192 -8.42 18.09 3.87
CA ASN A 192 -7.22 17.24 3.93
C ASN A 192 -7.08 16.36 2.69
N PHE A 193 -8.18 15.71 2.28
CA PHE A 193 -8.23 15.01 1.01
C PHE A 193 -7.84 15.92 -0.16
N CYS A 194 -8.38 17.14 -0.21
CA CYS A 194 -8.08 18.07 -1.29
C CYS A 194 -6.60 18.51 -1.33
N ASN A 195 -5.97 18.67 -0.17
CA ASN A 195 -4.54 18.96 -0.06
C ASN A 195 -3.71 17.84 -0.69
N VAL A 196 -4.06 16.57 -0.42
CA VAL A 196 -3.39 15.43 -1.03
C VAL A 196 -3.70 15.32 -2.52
N LEU A 197 -4.95 15.57 -2.94
CA LEU A 197 -5.35 15.58 -4.36
C LEU A 197 -4.52 16.59 -5.18
N ASN A 198 -4.13 17.73 -4.59
CA ASN A 198 -3.26 18.70 -5.24
C ASN A 198 -1.85 18.16 -5.54
N ILE A 199 -1.37 17.16 -4.81
CA ILE A 199 -0.10 16.47 -5.15
C ILE A 199 -0.25 15.74 -6.47
N TYR A 200 -1.37 15.02 -6.64
CA TYR A 200 -1.69 14.30 -7.88
C TYR A 200 -1.85 15.25 -9.05
N LYS A 201 -2.48 16.42 -8.84
CA LYS A 201 -2.49 17.50 -9.84
C LYS A 201 -1.08 17.87 -10.30
N LYS A 202 -0.17 18.14 -9.35
CA LYS A 202 1.22 18.51 -9.65
C LYS A 202 1.97 17.39 -10.36
N LYS A 203 1.77 16.12 -9.95
CA LYS A 203 2.32 14.95 -10.64
C LYS A 203 1.88 14.98 -12.11
N TYR A 204 0.57 15.13 -12.38
CA TYR A 204 0.06 15.19 -13.74
C TYR A 204 0.71 16.30 -14.57
N GLU A 205 0.72 17.51 -14.03
CA GLU A 205 1.28 18.69 -14.70
C GLU A 205 2.78 18.53 -15.02
N SER A 206 3.53 17.73 -14.24
CA SER A 206 4.95 17.50 -14.49
C SER A 206 5.25 16.58 -15.67
N PHE A 207 4.26 15.86 -16.20
CA PHE A 207 4.45 14.97 -17.36
C PHE A 207 3.44 15.21 -18.49
N SER A 208 2.48 16.11 -18.29
CA SER A 208 1.54 16.57 -19.33
C SER A 208 2.03 17.84 -20.04
N ASP A 209 3.28 18.26 -19.84
CA ASP A 209 3.80 19.46 -20.48
C ASP A 209 3.99 19.25 -21.99
N PRO A 210 3.85 20.31 -22.82
CA PRO A 210 3.89 20.16 -24.28
C PRO A 210 5.18 19.50 -24.81
N LYS A 211 6.31 19.72 -24.14
CA LYS A 211 7.59 19.13 -24.57
C LYS A 211 7.55 17.62 -24.37
N THR A 212 7.23 17.15 -23.15
CA THR A 212 7.10 15.71 -22.86
C THR A 212 6.09 15.03 -23.78
N ILE A 213 4.92 15.64 -23.99
CA ILE A 213 3.90 15.09 -24.91
C ILE A 213 4.43 15.02 -26.33
N SER A 214 5.07 16.09 -26.84
CA SER A 214 5.61 16.10 -28.20
C SER A 214 6.72 15.07 -28.43
N GLU A 215 7.46 14.69 -27.39
CA GLU A 215 8.53 13.69 -27.48
C GLU A 215 7.99 12.25 -27.40
N LYS A 216 6.95 12.01 -26.58
CA LYS A 216 6.47 10.66 -26.26
C LYS A 216 5.19 10.25 -27.00
N CYS A 217 4.36 11.21 -27.39
CA CYS A 217 2.99 10.98 -27.85
C CYS A 217 2.79 11.33 -29.33
N ILE A 218 1.93 10.55 -29.99
CA ILE A 218 1.41 10.84 -31.34
C ILE A 218 0.27 11.86 -31.24
N ASP A 219 -0.50 11.84 -30.15
CA ASP A 219 -1.61 12.76 -29.96
C ASP A 219 -1.12 14.20 -29.78
N GLU A 220 -1.75 15.12 -30.49
CA GLU A 220 -1.42 16.56 -30.46
C GLU A 220 -1.97 17.26 -29.22
N MET A 221 -3.01 16.70 -28.60
CA MET A 221 -3.69 17.30 -27.46
C MET A 221 -4.02 16.26 -26.40
N ILE A 222 -3.64 16.59 -25.16
CA ILE A 222 -3.91 15.82 -23.95
C ILE A 222 -4.82 16.65 -23.04
N PRO A 223 -5.79 16.05 -22.33
CA PRO A 223 -6.71 16.78 -21.48
C PRO A 223 -5.98 17.61 -20.42
N LYS A 224 -6.49 18.81 -20.13
CA LYS A 224 -6.05 19.58 -18.96
C LYS A 224 -6.90 19.21 -17.77
N LEU A 225 -6.30 19.04 -16.60
CA LEU A 225 -7.06 18.74 -15.39
C LEU A 225 -8.03 19.87 -15.06
N PRO A 226 -9.28 19.55 -14.67
CA PRO A 226 -10.28 20.54 -14.34
C PRO A 226 -9.98 21.22 -13.01
N THR A 227 -10.47 22.44 -12.86
CA THR A 227 -10.55 23.09 -11.53
C THR A 227 -11.95 22.88 -10.95
N TYR A 228 -12.08 23.04 -9.63
CA TYR A 228 -13.38 22.97 -8.96
C TYR A 228 -14.40 23.95 -9.58
N ASN A 229 -14.00 25.21 -9.80
CA ASN A 229 -14.87 26.24 -10.38
C ASN A 229 -15.35 25.86 -11.78
N HIS A 230 -14.48 25.31 -12.64
CA HIS A 230 -14.89 24.84 -13.97
C HIS A 230 -15.98 23.76 -13.90
N ILE A 231 -15.89 22.84 -12.94
CA ILE A 231 -16.89 21.77 -12.79
C ILE A 231 -18.19 22.32 -12.19
N SER A 232 -18.08 23.20 -11.19
CA SER A 232 -19.25 23.78 -10.51
C SER A 232 -20.08 24.68 -11.42
N LEU A 233 -19.46 25.32 -12.41
CA LEU A 233 -20.12 26.21 -13.37
C LEU A 233 -20.70 25.48 -14.59
N GLY A 234 -20.53 24.16 -14.68
CA GLY A 234 -21.02 23.37 -15.82
C GLY A 234 -20.26 23.65 -17.12
N ASP A 235 -19.05 24.23 -17.06
CA ASP A 235 -18.22 24.52 -18.22
C ASP A 235 -17.72 23.21 -18.85
N GLN A 236 -18.50 22.65 -19.76
CA GLN A 236 -18.16 21.48 -20.58
C GLN A 236 -17.19 21.81 -21.72
N LYS A 237 -16.38 22.87 -21.63
CA LYS A 237 -15.32 23.13 -22.62
C LYS A 237 -14.08 22.29 -22.31
N PHE A 238 -14.22 20.97 -22.33
CA PHE A 238 -13.07 20.08 -22.54
C PHE A 238 -12.95 19.88 -24.05
N THR A 239 -12.00 20.56 -24.68
CA THR A 239 -11.67 20.32 -26.08
C THR A 239 -11.01 18.94 -26.19
N VAL A 240 -11.84 17.90 -26.24
CA VAL A 240 -11.46 16.57 -26.70
C VAL A 240 -12.18 16.40 -28.03
N ILE A 241 -11.48 16.71 -29.12
CA ILE A 241 -11.94 16.36 -30.46
C ILE A 241 -11.59 14.87 -30.62
N GLY A 242 -12.54 14.02 -30.24
CA GLY A 242 -12.43 12.56 -30.32
C GLY A 242 -13.83 11.95 -30.24
N THR A 243 -14.25 11.36 -31.35
CA THR A 243 -15.57 10.79 -31.65
C THR A 243 -16.20 9.91 -30.56
N ILE A 244 -17.47 10.20 -30.26
CA ILE A 244 -18.61 9.30 -29.96
C ILE A 244 -18.28 8.00 -29.18
N LEU A 245 -18.81 7.86 -27.97
CA LEU A 245 -19.56 6.69 -27.45
C LEU A 245 -20.06 6.98 -26.01
N GLY A 246 -21.38 7.06 -25.82
CA GLY A 246 -22.01 6.87 -24.50
C GLY A 246 -22.26 5.38 -24.23
N PRO A 247 -22.76 4.94 -23.05
CA PRO A 247 -22.95 5.63 -21.77
C PRO A 247 -21.99 5.07 -20.69
N SER A 248 -20.92 5.80 -20.34
CA SER A 248 -19.86 5.25 -19.46
C SER A 248 -19.98 5.61 -17.98
N PHE A 249 -21.11 6.13 -17.49
CA PHE A 249 -21.23 6.45 -16.05
C PHE A 249 -21.42 5.19 -15.18
N GLY A 250 -22.20 4.20 -15.63
CA GLY A 250 -22.38 2.94 -14.90
C GLY A 250 -21.18 1.99 -15.01
N MET A 251 -20.51 1.99 -16.16
CA MET A 251 -19.34 1.14 -16.43
C MET A 251 -18.13 1.53 -15.56
N PHE A 252 -17.97 2.82 -15.24
CA PHE A 252 -16.90 3.30 -14.36
C PHE A 252 -17.04 2.78 -12.92
N PHE A 253 -18.26 2.76 -12.36
CA PHE A 253 -18.48 2.17 -11.03
C PHE A 253 -18.14 0.68 -11.03
N THR A 254 -18.57 -0.09 -12.04
CA THR A 254 -18.20 -1.51 -12.15
C THR A 254 -16.70 -1.70 -12.34
N LEU A 255 -16.01 -0.83 -13.07
CA LEU A 255 -14.55 -0.89 -13.22
C LEU A 255 -13.82 -0.53 -11.92
N VAL A 256 -14.32 0.40 -11.10
CA VAL A 256 -13.77 0.68 -9.76
C VAL A 256 -13.96 -0.51 -8.82
N PHE A 257 -15.06 -1.26 -8.94
CA PHE A 257 -15.24 -2.50 -8.19
C PHE A 257 -14.39 -3.66 -8.75
N LEU A 258 -14.24 -3.77 -10.08
CA LEU A 258 -13.48 -4.85 -10.73
C LEU A 258 -11.95 -4.63 -10.70
N TYR A 259 -11.46 -3.39 -10.65
CA TYR A 259 -10.00 -3.12 -10.58
C TYR A 259 -9.36 -3.68 -9.31
N LYS A 260 -10.16 -3.89 -8.25
CA LYS A 260 -9.79 -4.49 -6.97
C LYS A 260 -9.56 -6.02 -7.04
N PHE A 261 -10.04 -6.69 -8.10
CA PHE A 261 -10.00 -8.15 -8.28
C PHE A 261 -9.07 -8.64 -9.39
N THR A 262 -8.46 -7.75 -10.13
CA THR A 262 -7.49 -8.11 -11.16
C THR A 262 -6.12 -8.37 -10.50
N PRO A 263 -5.25 -9.25 -11.03
CA PRO A 263 -3.83 -9.38 -10.65
C PRO A 263 -3.00 -8.08 -10.76
N PHE A 264 -3.65 -6.93 -10.87
CA PHE A 264 -3.07 -5.62 -11.03
C PHE A 264 -2.50 -5.03 -9.74
N GLY A 265 -2.95 -5.48 -8.56
CA GLY A 265 -2.17 -5.33 -7.33
C GLY A 265 -0.77 -5.88 -7.60
N GLN A 266 -0.63 -7.19 -7.78
CA GLN A 266 0.65 -7.82 -8.15
C GLN A 266 1.34 -7.18 -9.36
N TRP A 267 0.61 -6.60 -10.33
CA TRP A 267 1.18 -5.82 -11.43
C TRP A 267 1.85 -4.53 -10.94
N ILE A 268 1.14 -3.61 -10.25
CA ILE A 268 1.71 -2.42 -9.61
C ILE A 268 2.91 -2.82 -8.75
N LEU A 269 2.78 -3.92 -7.99
CA LEU A 269 3.83 -4.46 -7.13
C LEU A 269 5.05 -4.96 -7.93
N SER A 270 4.85 -5.68 -9.04
CA SER A 270 5.91 -6.14 -9.96
C SER A 270 6.61 -4.99 -10.68
N LYS A 271 5.90 -3.89 -10.86
CA LYS A 271 6.33 -2.69 -11.59
C LYS A 271 7.10 -1.72 -10.70
N ILE A 272 6.62 -1.49 -9.48
CA ILE A 272 7.36 -0.77 -8.43
C ILE A 272 8.68 -1.48 -8.10
N GLY A 273 8.71 -2.82 -8.10
CA GLY A 273 9.94 -3.60 -7.88
C GLY A 273 10.93 -3.60 -9.05
N LYS A 274 10.48 -3.31 -10.27
CA LYS A 274 11.31 -3.30 -11.49
C LYS A 274 11.88 -1.91 -11.81
N ASN A 275 11.19 -0.85 -11.39
CA ASN A 275 11.66 0.52 -11.55
C ASN A 275 12.52 0.90 -10.35
N ASN A 276 13.85 0.90 -10.55
CA ASN A 276 14.80 1.58 -9.66
C ASN A 276 14.54 3.10 -9.71
N ILE A 277 13.46 3.56 -9.07
CA ILE A 277 13.40 4.93 -8.55
C ILE A 277 14.44 4.91 -7.43
N THR A 278 15.63 5.37 -7.77
CA THR A 278 16.89 5.34 -6.99
C THR A 278 16.69 5.35 -5.49
N HIS A 279 16.75 4.16 -4.87
CA HIS A 279 17.29 3.93 -3.53
C HIS A 279 17.85 2.51 -3.49
N SER A 280 19.09 2.39 -3.95
CA SER A 280 19.95 1.22 -3.77
C SER A 280 20.40 1.12 -2.31
N ASN A 281 20.42 -0.11 -1.79
CA ASN A 281 21.21 -0.62 -0.63
C ASN A 281 20.48 -1.04 0.65
N LEU A 282 19.15 -0.95 0.78
CA LEU A 282 18.49 -1.42 2.03
C LEU A 282 18.04 -2.89 1.99
N TYR A 283 17.68 -3.42 0.81
CA TYR A 283 17.07 -4.76 0.73
C TYR A 283 18.07 -5.91 0.54
N GLU A 284 19.28 -5.64 0.04
CA GLU A 284 20.30 -6.68 -0.13
C GLU A 284 20.98 -7.06 1.20
N LYS A 285 21.05 -6.13 2.16
CA LYS A 285 21.69 -6.35 3.47
C LYS A 285 20.84 -7.20 4.43
N ASN A 286 19.51 -7.12 4.34
CA ASN A 286 18.62 -7.81 5.28
C ASN A 286 18.47 -9.32 5.00
N ASN A 287 18.54 -9.75 3.73
CA ASN A 287 18.56 -11.19 3.41
C ASN A 287 19.85 -11.87 3.85
N GLN A 288 20.96 -11.12 3.93
CA GLN A 288 22.24 -11.67 4.33
C GLN A 288 22.39 -11.75 5.86
N LEU A 289 21.80 -10.81 6.60
CA LEU A 289 21.78 -10.83 8.08
C LEU A 289 20.79 -11.84 8.68
N LEU A 290 19.69 -12.16 7.99
CA LEU A 290 18.70 -13.15 8.46
C LEU A 290 19.12 -14.61 8.25
N LEU A 291 20.18 -14.87 7.46
CA LEU A 291 20.77 -16.20 7.30
C LEU A 291 21.91 -16.46 8.31
N ASP A 292 22.39 -15.44 9.02
CA ASP A 292 23.58 -15.51 9.87
C ASP A 292 23.30 -15.86 11.34
N THR A 293 22.16 -16.52 11.63
CA THR A 293 21.88 -17.05 12.97
C THR A 293 21.30 -18.45 12.94
N SER A 294 21.77 -19.30 12.02
CA SER A 294 21.68 -20.75 12.18
C SER A 294 23.06 -21.29 12.53
N ASP A 295 23.17 -21.82 13.74
CA ASP A 295 24.34 -22.48 14.30
C ASP A 295 25.13 -23.31 13.29
N ASN A 296 26.34 -22.88 12.98
CA ASN A 296 27.42 -23.78 12.61
C ASN A 296 28.44 -23.75 13.74
N VAL A 297 28.19 -24.63 14.71
CA VAL A 297 29.22 -25.17 15.59
C VAL A 297 30.31 -25.76 14.70
N HIS A 298 31.38 -24.99 14.48
CA HIS A 298 32.62 -25.51 13.95
C HIS A 298 33.29 -26.33 15.05
N ILE A 299 32.94 -27.62 15.13
CA ILE A 299 33.86 -28.62 15.70
C ILE A 299 35.00 -28.73 14.70
N ASN A 300 36.11 -28.08 15.01
CA ASN A 300 37.38 -28.35 14.35
C ASN A 300 38.16 -29.31 15.23
N SER A 301 38.38 -30.50 14.68
CA SER A 301 39.15 -31.60 15.23
C SER A 301 40.65 -31.28 15.27
N ASP A 302 41.31 -31.95 16.20
CA ASP A 302 42.73 -32.28 16.27
C ASP A 302 43.71 -31.23 16.82
N HIS A 303 44.04 -31.36 18.12
CA HIS A 303 45.37 -31.90 18.47
C HIS A 303 45.44 -32.40 19.92
N ASN A 304 46.01 -33.61 20.10
CA ASN A 304 46.34 -34.23 21.37
C ASN A 304 47.59 -33.60 22.02
N SER A 305 47.50 -33.34 23.32
CA SER A 305 48.53 -33.40 24.39
C SER A 305 47.94 -32.54 25.52
N TYR A 306 47.63 -33.01 26.72
CA TYR A 306 48.48 -33.71 27.67
C TYR A 306 47.63 -34.60 28.61
N SER A 307 48.27 -35.66 29.08
CA SER A 307 47.83 -36.65 30.06
C SER A 307 47.39 -36.03 31.40
N ILE A 308 46.19 -36.42 31.88
CA ILE A 308 45.83 -36.30 33.30
C ILE A 308 45.63 -37.73 33.83
N SER A 309 46.58 -38.14 34.66
CA SER A 309 46.63 -39.41 35.38
C SER A 309 45.60 -39.44 36.52
N TYR A 310 44.90 -40.57 36.65
CA TYR A 310 44.03 -40.88 37.78
C TYR A 310 44.85 -41.64 38.81
N ASP A 311 45.02 -41.09 40.01
CA ASP A 311 45.43 -41.84 41.19
C ASP A 311 44.23 -41.98 42.13
N SER A 312 43.93 -43.24 42.46
CA SER A 312 42.94 -43.63 43.45
C SER A 312 43.52 -43.52 44.86
N ALA A 313 42.74 -42.96 45.78
CA ALA A 313 42.99 -43.10 47.22
C ALA A 313 41.75 -43.71 47.90
N VAL A 314 42.02 -44.84 48.52
CA VAL A 314 41.24 -45.71 49.39
C VAL A 314 40.40 -44.97 50.43
N ASN A 315 39.19 -45.47 50.69
CA ASN A 315 38.64 -45.57 52.04
C ASN A 315 37.80 -46.85 52.18
N SER A 316 38.35 -47.76 52.99
CA SER A 316 37.80 -48.98 53.64
C SER A 316 37.20 -50.07 52.77
#